data_AF-A0A944EBP4-F1
#
_entry.id   AF-A0A944EBP4-F1
#
_cell.length_a   1.000
_cell.length_b   1.000
_cell.length_c   1.000
_cell.angle_alpha   90.00
_cell.angle_beta   90.00
_cell.angle_gamma   90.00
#
_symmetry.space_group_name_H-M   'P 1'
#
loop_
_entity.id
_entity.type
_entity.pdbx_description
1 polymer ?
#
loop_
_entity_poly.entity_id
_entity_poly.type
_entity_poly.pdbx_seq_one_letter_code
_entity_poly.pdbx_strand_id
1 'polypeptide(L)'
;MEAKGVLEQVNEQTEKGYVLLQAAVAEGALGDVEAAYRRAETLAGLGDAAAVVLVRVASDFVCRLSLAQGPDWTTSKDDDGNQVNIEESSPEERVFIRRMMAAWSAGDAETFEALLGSVCSDPRRRRTHLQDLFRLTVDEAELHGQRARRPFTVVRQMTNSILKEGLQKEDRNR
;
A
#
# COMPACT_ATOMS: atom_id res chain seq x y z
N MET A 1 13.09 14.55 -28.02
CA MET A 1 14.22 14.18 -27.13
C MET A 1 13.85 14.21 -25.65
N GLU A 2 12.75 14.87 -25.24
CA GLU A 2 12.36 15.01 -23.82
C GLU A 2 11.70 13.76 -23.20
N ALA A 3 10.98 12.96 -23.98
CA ALA A 3 10.27 11.79 -23.47
C ALA A 3 11.19 10.71 -22.84
N LYS A 4 12.43 10.60 -23.31
CA LYS A 4 13.40 9.63 -22.80
C LYS A 4 13.87 9.97 -21.37
N GLY A 5 14.14 11.25 -21.10
CA GLY A 5 14.57 11.71 -19.78
C GLY A 5 13.46 11.65 -18.73
N VAL A 6 12.20 11.86 -19.13
CA VAL A 6 11.04 11.72 -18.23
C VAL A 6 10.83 10.27 -17.82
N LEU A 7 10.96 9.32 -18.76
CA LEU A 7 10.85 7.89 -18.46
C LEU A 7 11.98 7.39 -17.55
N GLU A 8 13.22 7.82 -17.80
CA GLU A 8 14.37 7.50 -16.94
C GLU A 8 14.14 8.00 -15.51
N GLN A 9 13.66 9.24 -15.34
CA GLN A 9 13.37 9.80 -14.03
C GLN A 9 12.24 9.06 -13.27
N VAL A 10 11.20 8.64 -13.99
CA VAL A 10 10.10 7.84 -13.39
C VAL A 10 10.61 6.47 -12.93
N ASN A 11 11.47 5.82 -13.71
CA ASN A 11 12.08 4.56 -13.34
C ASN A 11 12.97 4.70 -12.10
N GLU A 12 13.85 5.70 -12.07
CA GLU A 12 14.72 5.98 -10.91
C GLU A 12 13.91 6.24 -9.63
N GLN A 13 12.83 7.02 -9.72
CA GLN A 13 11.94 7.27 -8.57
C GLN A 13 11.22 6.00 -8.12
N THR A 14 10.83 5.14 -9.06
CA THR A 14 10.15 3.88 -8.76
C THR A 14 11.10 2.88 -8.10
N GLU A 15 12.32 2.74 -8.61
CA GLU A 15 13.36 1.90 -8.02
C GLU A 15 13.72 2.37 -6.60
N LYS A 16 13.93 3.68 -6.42
CA LYS A 16 14.12 4.27 -5.09
C LYS A 16 12.93 3.98 -4.17
N GLY A 17 11.72 4.06 -4.71
CA GLY A 17 10.49 3.71 -4.02
C GLY A 17 10.47 2.26 -3.53
N TYR A 18 10.85 1.29 -4.37
CA TYR A 18 10.93 -0.11 -3.95
C TYR A 18 11.91 -0.33 -2.81
N VAL A 19 13.10 0.28 -2.90
CA VAL A 19 14.10 0.18 -1.84
C VAL A 19 13.58 0.77 -0.53
N LEU A 20 12.93 1.94 -0.59
CA LEU A 20 12.33 2.57 0.58
C LEU A 20 11.21 1.73 1.20
N LEU A 21 10.34 1.15 0.37
CA LEU A 21 9.24 0.31 0.80
C LEU A 21 9.72 -1.01 1.42
N GLN A 22 10.69 -1.68 0.80
CA GLN A 22 11.30 -2.88 1.37
C GLN A 22 11.99 -2.59 2.71
N ALA A 23 12.71 -1.46 2.82
CA ALA A 23 13.33 -1.05 4.06
C ALA A 23 12.29 -0.76 5.16
N ALA A 24 11.22 -0.04 4.83
CA ALA A 24 10.13 0.23 5.78
C ALA A 24 9.48 -1.07 6.29
N VAL A 25 9.23 -2.03 5.41
CA VAL A 25 8.69 -3.35 5.78
C VAL A 25 9.67 -4.14 6.63
N ALA A 26 10.96 -4.14 6.30
CA ALA A 26 11.96 -4.85 7.08
C ALA A 26 12.11 -4.26 8.49
N GLU A 27 12.18 -2.93 8.60
CA GLU A 27 12.23 -2.21 9.88
C GLU A 27 10.97 -2.47 10.71
N GLY A 28 9.78 -2.37 10.10
CA GLY A 28 8.51 -2.68 10.76
C GLY A 28 8.44 -4.14 11.25
N ALA A 29 8.83 -5.09 10.40
CA ALA A 29 8.86 -6.51 10.78
C ALA A 29 9.85 -6.82 11.92
N LEU A 30 10.93 -6.03 12.05
CA LEU A 30 11.89 -6.10 13.13
C LEU A 30 11.48 -5.30 14.38
N GLY A 31 10.36 -4.57 14.33
CA GLY A 31 9.83 -3.79 15.45
C GLY A 31 10.39 -2.37 15.57
N ASP A 32 11.19 -1.91 14.60
CA ASP A 32 11.63 -0.52 14.50
C ASP A 32 10.57 0.32 13.76
N VAL A 33 9.40 0.44 14.39
CA VAL A 33 8.22 1.08 13.79
C VAL A 33 8.46 2.57 13.52
N GLU A 34 9.24 3.24 14.36
CA GLU A 34 9.53 4.67 14.20
C GLU A 34 10.37 4.94 12.94
N ALA A 35 11.41 4.14 12.69
CA ALA A 35 12.18 4.23 11.45
C ALA A 35 11.30 3.89 10.22
N ALA A 36 10.50 2.84 10.33
CA ALA A 36 9.59 2.42 9.26
C ALA A 36 8.57 3.51 8.89
N TYR A 37 7.99 4.20 9.87
CA TYR A 37 7.05 5.30 9.63
C TYR A 37 7.71 6.52 8.98
N ARG A 38 8.96 6.86 9.34
CA ARG A 38 9.70 7.92 8.63
C ARG A 38 9.91 7.59 7.14
N ARG A 39 10.11 6.31 6.82
CA ARG A 39 10.20 5.86 5.43
C ARG A 39 8.86 5.90 4.71
N ALA A 40 7.77 5.48 5.38
CA ALA A 40 6.40 5.63 4.87
C ALA A 40 6.07 7.08 4.50
N GLU A 41 6.50 8.04 5.32
CA GLU A 41 6.37 9.48 5.03
C GLU A 41 7.17 9.92 3.81
N THR A 42 8.38 9.37 3.64
CA THR A 42 9.22 9.66 2.46
C THR A 42 8.59 9.11 1.18
N LEU A 43 7.99 7.91 1.24
CA LEU A 43 7.28 7.28 0.11
C LEU A 43 6.10 8.13 -0.37
N ALA A 44 5.31 8.69 0.56
CA ALA A 44 4.18 9.56 0.23
C ALA A 44 4.59 10.87 -0.48
N GLY A 45 5.87 11.24 -0.40
CA GLY A 45 6.46 12.41 -1.05
C GLY A 45 6.97 12.16 -2.48
N LEU A 46 6.95 10.93 -2.98
CA LEU A 46 7.42 10.62 -4.34
C LEU A 46 6.47 11.17 -5.42
N GLY A 47 6.95 11.22 -6.67
CA GLY A 47 6.17 11.68 -7.82
C GLY A 47 5.04 10.71 -8.20
N ASP A 48 4.02 11.23 -8.88
CA ASP A 48 2.73 10.54 -9.09
C ASP A 48 2.87 9.19 -9.80
N ALA A 49 3.72 9.12 -10.83
CA ALA A 49 3.93 7.89 -11.59
C ALA A 49 4.55 6.78 -10.74
N ALA A 50 5.50 7.12 -9.87
CA ALA A 50 6.10 6.17 -8.93
C ALA A 50 5.12 5.79 -7.82
N ALA A 51 4.37 6.77 -7.30
CA ALA A 51 3.37 6.55 -6.25
C ALA A 51 2.30 5.54 -6.67
N VAL A 52 1.78 5.63 -7.90
CA VAL A 52 0.77 4.68 -8.42
C VAL A 52 1.28 3.23 -8.36
N VAL A 53 2.52 2.99 -8.78
CA VAL A 53 3.10 1.65 -8.78
C VAL A 53 3.32 1.15 -7.35
N LEU A 54 3.82 2.01 -6.47
CA LEU A 54 4.10 1.66 -5.07
C LEU A 54 2.82 1.41 -4.27
N VAL A 55 1.73 2.11 -4.58
CA VAL A 55 0.41 1.88 -3.98
C VAL A 55 -0.11 0.49 -4.31
N ARG A 56 0.01 0.05 -5.58
CA ARG A 56 -0.40 -1.31 -5.96
C ARG A 56 0.42 -2.38 -5.24
N VAL A 57 1.74 -2.19 -5.17
CA VAL A 57 2.65 -3.09 -4.42
C VAL A 57 2.25 -3.16 -2.95
N ALA A 58 2.04 -2.02 -2.30
CA ALA A 58 1.64 -1.93 -0.90
C ALA A 58 0.28 -2.62 -0.66
N SER A 59 -0.71 -2.36 -1.50
CA SER A 59 -2.04 -2.99 -1.41
C SER A 59 -1.97 -4.51 -1.59
N ASP A 60 -1.21 -5.01 -2.56
CA ASP A 60 -1.00 -6.46 -2.76
C ASP A 60 -0.32 -7.09 -1.54
N PHE A 61 0.70 -6.44 -1.00
CA PHE A 61 1.40 -6.91 0.19
C PHE A 61 0.47 -6.98 1.41
N VAL A 62 -0.28 -5.91 1.68
CA VAL A 62 -1.22 -5.83 2.80
C VAL A 62 -2.26 -6.93 2.68
N CYS A 63 -2.86 -7.14 1.51
CA CYS A 63 -3.86 -8.20 1.31
C CYS A 63 -3.29 -9.61 1.51
N ARG A 64 -2.03 -9.85 1.12
CA ARG A 64 -1.37 -11.14 1.33
C ARG A 64 -1.17 -11.47 2.81
N LEU A 65 -0.97 -10.46 3.65
CA LEU A 65 -0.74 -10.64 5.08
C LEU A 65 -2.05 -10.69 5.86
N SER A 66 -2.95 -9.73 5.64
CA SER A 66 -4.19 -9.61 6.42
C SER A 66 -5.19 -10.73 6.12
N LEU A 67 -5.16 -11.29 4.90
CA LEU A 67 -6.15 -12.24 4.37
C LEU A 67 -7.59 -11.69 4.28
N ALA A 68 -7.81 -10.41 4.60
CA ALA A 68 -9.11 -9.76 4.53
C ALA A 68 -9.55 -9.56 3.07
N GLN A 69 -10.81 -9.86 2.76
CA GLN A 69 -11.36 -9.77 1.42
C GLN A 69 -12.59 -8.87 1.35
N GLY A 70 -12.59 -7.93 0.40
CA GLY A 70 -13.73 -7.09 0.06
C GLY A 70 -14.36 -6.44 1.31
N PRO A 71 -15.60 -6.81 1.69
CA PRO A 71 -16.30 -6.24 2.84
C PRO A 71 -15.59 -6.39 4.20
N ASP A 72 -14.65 -7.33 4.35
CA ASP A 72 -13.89 -7.50 5.60
C ASP A 72 -13.13 -6.22 5.98
N TRP A 73 -12.79 -5.38 5.00
CA TRP A 73 -12.09 -4.12 5.21
C TRP A 73 -12.99 -3.00 5.76
N THR A 74 -14.29 -3.07 5.53
CA THR A 74 -15.25 -2.00 5.82
C THR A 74 -16.32 -2.42 6.83
N THR A 75 -16.23 -3.64 7.35
CA THR A 75 -17.20 -4.18 8.31
C THR A 75 -16.54 -4.87 9.49
N SER A 76 -17.25 -4.96 10.62
CA SER A 76 -16.86 -5.72 11.80
C SER A 76 -18.08 -6.44 12.37
N LYS A 77 -17.86 -7.41 13.26
CA LYS A 77 -18.93 -7.93 14.11
C LYS A 77 -19.13 -7.01 15.32
N ASP A 78 -20.37 -6.74 15.68
CA ASP A 78 -20.74 -6.14 16.96
C ASP A 78 -20.77 -7.19 18.09
N ASP A 79 -21.11 -6.76 19.31
CA ASP A 79 -21.18 -7.63 20.49
C ASP A 79 -22.24 -8.74 20.35
N ASP A 80 -23.25 -8.51 19.50
CA ASP A 80 -24.32 -9.46 19.18
C ASP A 80 -23.95 -10.38 17.98
N GLY A 81 -22.79 -10.16 17.37
CA GLY A 81 -22.29 -10.93 16.23
C GLY A 81 -22.81 -10.49 14.87
N ASN A 82 -23.57 -9.39 14.78
CA ASN A 82 -24.06 -8.84 13.52
C ASN A 82 -22.95 -8.09 12.79
N GLN A 83 -22.97 -8.15 11.46
CA GLN A 83 -22.04 -7.41 10.62
C GLN A 83 -22.47 -5.94 10.52
N VAL A 84 -21.64 -5.04 11.02
CA VAL A 84 -21.86 -3.59 11.02
C VAL A 84 -20.83 -2.88 10.16
N ASN A 85 -21.25 -1.81 9.47
CA ASN A 85 -20.33 -0.95 8.73
C ASN A 85 -19.51 -0.11 9.72
N ILE A 86 -18.19 -0.21 9.65
CA ILE A 86 -17.27 0.53 10.55
C ILE A 86 -16.80 1.85 9.96
N GLU A 87 -17.24 2.21 8.76
CA GLU A 87 -16.87 3.47 8.12
C GLU A 87 -17.47 4.68 8.85
N GLU A 88 -18.71 4.57 9.34
CA GLU A 88 -19.44 5.68 9.97
C GLU A 88 -18.78 6.18 11.26
N SER A 89 -17.98 5.33 11.91
CA SER A 89 -17.25 5.64 13.15
C SER A 89 -15.75 5.90 12.91
N SER A 90 -15.28 5.86 11.66
CA SER A 90 -13.87 5.98 11.32
C SER A 90 -13.53 7.36 10.74
N PRO A 91 -12.29 7.86 10.98
CA PRO A 91 -11.79 9.05 10.27
C PRO A 91 -11.86 8.88 8.74
N GLU A 92 -12.09 9.98 8.02
CA GLU A 92 -12.29 9.97 6.55
C GLU A 92 -11.11 9.30 5.82
N GLU A 93 -9.88 9.57 6.26
CA GLU A 93 -8.67 8.99 5.67
C GLU A 93 -8.64 7.46 5.78
N ARG A 94 -9.09 6.92 6.91
CA ARG A 94 -9.15 5.47 7.16
C ARG A 94 -10.28 4.81 6.38
N VAL A 95 -11.42 5.50 6.25
CA VAL A 95 -12.51 5.04 5.38
C VAL A 95 -12.02 4.92 3.95
N PHE A 96 -11.31 5.93 3.46
CA PHE A 96 -10.78 5.94 2.11
C PHE A 96 -9.82 4.76 1.85
N ILE A 97 -8.84 4.54 2.74
CA ILE A 97 -7.91 3.41 2.58
C ILE A 97 -8.63 2.07 2.69
N ARG A 98 -9.58 1.90 3.61
CA ARG A 98 -10.38 0.66 3.68
C ARG A 98 -11.15 0.38 2.40
N ARG A 99 -11.77 1.39 1.78
CA ARG A 99 -12.45 1.23 0.48
C ARG A 99 -11.49 0.86 -0.63
N MET A 100 -10.31 1.48 -0.65
CA MET A 100 -9.26 1.13 -1.60
C MET A 100 -8.80 -0.33 -1.43
N MET A 101 -8.59 -0.77 -0.18
CA MET A 101 -8.21 -2.15 0.13
C MET A 101 -9.34 -3.16 -0.15
N ALA A 102 -10.60 -2.77 0.11
CA ALA A 102 -11.78 -3.56 -0.24
C ALA A 102 -11.85 -3.79 -1.75
N ALA A 103 -11.72 -2.73 -2.55
CA ALA A 103 -11.72 -2.82 -4.01
C ALA A 103 -10.57 -3.69 -4.53
N TRP A 104 -9.35 -3.46 -4.03
CA TRP A 104 -8.17 -4.23 -4.43
C TRP A 104 -8.32 -5.73 -4.12
N SER A 105 -8.71 -6.07 -2.89
CA SER A 105 -8.86 -7.46 -2.46
C SER A 105 -10.03 -8.18 -3.12
N ALA A 106 -11.08 -7.46 -3.53
CA ALA A 106 -12.20 -8.01 -4.30
C ALA A 106 -11.89 -8.17 -5.81
N GLY A 107 -10.75 -7.66 -6.29
CA GLY A 107 -10.44 -7.65 -7.72
C GLY A 107 -11.19 -6.58 -8.52
N ASP A 108 -11.81 -5.60 -7.85
CA ASP A 108 -12.48 -4.46 -8.47
C ASP A 108 -11.45 -3.39 -8.86
N ALA A 109 -10.78 -3.64 -9.99
CA ALA A 109 -9.76 -2.74 -10.53
C ALA A 109 -10.33 -1.37 -10.92
N GLU A 110 -11.59 -1.29 -11.37
CA GLU A 110 -12.20 -0.04 -11.78
C GLU A 110 -12.34 0.91 -10.59
N THR A 111 -12.95 0.43 -9.50
CA THR A 111 -13.10 1.23 -8.28
C THR A 111 -11.74 1.58 -7.68
N PHE A 112 -10.80 0.64 -7.66
CA PHE A 112 -9.46 0.91 -7.15
C PHE A 112 -8.74 2.03 -7.91
N GLU A 113 -8.73 1.95 -9.24
CA GLU A 113 -8.06 2.96 -10.08
C GLU A 113 -8.77 4.32 -10.02
N ALA A 114 -10.11 4.35 -9.92
CA ALA A 114 -10.86 5.59 -9.72
C ALA A 114 -10.49 6.27 -8.39
N LEU A 115 -10.41 5.50 -7.30
CA LEU A 115 -9.99 6.00 -5.99
C LEU A 115 -8.54 6.50 -6.03
N LEU A 116 -7.62 5.71 -6.60
CA LEU A 116 -6.21 6.09 -6.74
C LEU A 116 -6.03 7.36 -7.59
N GLY A 117 -6.73 7.45 -8.71
CA GLY A 117 -6.74 8.63 -9.58
C GLY A 117 -7.24 9.87 -8.85
N SER A 118 -8.31 9.73 -8.05
CA SER A 118 -8.84 10.85 -7.26
C SER A 118 -7.82 11.40 -6.26
N VAL A 119 -7.05 10.53 -5.61
CA VAL A 119 -6.01 10.92 -4.65
C VAL A 119 -4.80 11.52 -5.34
N CYS A 120 -4.39 10.99 -6.49
CA CYS A 120 -3.29 11.56 -7.26
C CYS A 120 -3.62 12.96 -7.80
N SER A 121 -4.90 13.24 -8.09
CA SER A 121 -5.34 14.53 -8.63
C SER A 121 -5.39 15.68 -7.60
N ASP A 122 -5.35 15.38 -6.30
CA ASP A 122 -5.36 16.38 -5.21
C ASP A 122 -4.09 16.25 -4.36
N PRO A 123 -3.13 17.18 -4.45
CA PRO A 123 -1.87 17.11 -3.71
C PRO A 123 -2.01 17.07 -2.17
N ARG A 124 -3.06 17.67 -1.60
CA ARG A 124 -3.29 17.67 -0.15
C ARG A 124 -3.80 16.31 0.30
N ARG A 125 -4.79 15.77 -0.41
CA ARG A 125 -5.32 14.42 -0.19
C ARG A 125 -4.25 13.35 -0.44
N ARG A 126 -3.44 13.53 -1.48
CA ARG A 126 -2.33 12.64 -1.84
C ARG A 126 -1.44 12.32 -0.67
N ARG A 127 -0.87 13.36 -0.05
CA ARG A 127 0.06 13.16 1.07
C ARG A 127 -0.59 12.38 2.20
N THR A 128 -1.79 12.78 2.62
CA THR A 128 -2.50 12.19 3.76
C THR A 128 -2.87 10.73 3.49
N HIS A 129 -3.54 10.42 2.38
CA HIS A 129 -4.01 9.06 2.12
C HIS A 129 -2.87 8.11 1.75
N LEU A 130 -1.88 8.54 0.95
CA LEU A 130 -0.74 7.69 0.64
C LEU A 130 0.10 7.38 1.88
N GLN A 131 0.27 8.36 2.77
CA GLN A 131 0.93 8.13 4.05
C GLN A 131 0.15 7.13 4.92
N ASP A 132 -1.18 7.18 4.95
CA ASP A 132 -2.00 6.21 5.68
C ASP A 132 -1.85 4.79 5.12
N LEU A 133 -1.85 4.61 3.79
CA LEU A 133 -1.60 3.30 3.17
C LEU A 133 -0.21 2.75 3.50
N PHE A 134 0.84 3.57 3.40
CA PHE A 134 2.19 3.13 3.72
C PHE A 134 2.38 2.86 5.22
N ARG A 135 1.65 3.57 6.10
CA ARG A 135 1.60 3.24 7.53
C ARG A 135 0.89 1.91 7.78
N LEU A 136 -0.26 1.68 7.15
CA LEU A 136 -0.95 0.37 7.20
C LEU A 136 -0.02 -0.77 6.75
N THR A 137 0.78 -0.53 5.70
CA THR A 137 1.80 -1.49 5.24
C THR A 137 2.82 -1.81 6.33
N VAL A 138 3.29 -0.81 7.07
CA VAL A 138 4.21 -0.99 8.21
C VAL A 138 3.51 -1.71 9.37
N ASP A 139 2.26 -1.37 9.67
CA ASP A 139 1.49 -1.99 10.75
C ASP A 139 1.30 -3.50 10.50
N GLU A 140 0.97 -3.89 9.27
CA GLU A 140 0.89 -5.30 8.88
C GLU A 140 2.26 -5.98 8.96
N ALA A 141 3.34 -5.29 8.55
CA ALA A 141 4.68 -5.82 8.66
C ALA A 141 5.09 -6.08 10.12
N GLU A 142 4.80 -5.14 11.03
CA GLU A 142 5.04 -5.29 12.47
C GLU A 142 4.21 -6.42 13.07
N LEU A 143 2.90 -6.43 12.78
CA LEU A 143 1.97 -7.45 13.25
C LEU A 143 2.47 -8.86 12.90
N HIS A 144 2.79 -9.09 11.64
CA HIS A 144 3.22 -10.41 11.16
C HIS A 144 4.71 -10.69 11.43
N GLY A 145 5.55 -9.67 11.55
CA GLY A 145 6.98 -9.81 11.83
C GLY A 145 7.22 -10.17 13.30
N GLN A 146 6.74 -9.32 14.22
CA GLN A 146 6.94 -9.46 15.65
C GLN A 146 5.97 -10.48 16.26
N ARG A 147 4.65 -10.31 16.04
CA ARG A 147 3.66 -11.11 16.76
C ARG A 147 3.60 -12.55 16.25
N ALA A 148 3.80 -12.76 14.94
CA ALA A 148 3.91 -14.11 14.38
C ALA A 148 5.36 -14.65 14.32
N ARG A 149 6.37 -13.86 14.76
CA ARG A 149 7.81 -14.21 14.78
C ARG A 149 8.35 -14.66 13.42
N ARG A 150 7.98 -13.96 12.34
CA ARG A 150 8.30 -14.34 10.96
C ARG A 150 8.82 -13.17 10.10
N PRO A 151 9.84 -12.41 10.55
CA PRO A 151 10.31 -11.22 9.82
C PRO A 151 10.78 -11.54 8.40
N PHE A 152 11.48 -12.66 8.18
CA PHE A 152 11.92 -13.07 6.85
C PHE A 152 10.75 -13.41 5.90
N THR A 153 9.67 -14.00 6.43
CA THR A 153 8.49 -14.30 5.61
C THR A 153 7.81 -13.00 5.16
N VAL A 154 7.71 -12.01 6.05
CA VAL A 154 7.15 -10.69 5.73
C VAL A 154 7.93 -10.02 4.61
N VAL A 155 9.26 -9.93 4.73
CA VAL A 155 10.12 -9.34 3.67
C VAL A 155 10.00 -10.10 2.35
N ARG A 156 9.90 -11.43 2.41
CA ARG A 156 9.67 -12.26 1.21
C ARG A 156 8.33 -11.94 0.56
N GLN A 157 7.26 -11.72 1.32
CA GLN A 157 5.96 -11.33 0.74
C GLN A 157 6.03 -9.97 0.06
N MET A 158 6.71 -8.98 0.66
CA MET A 158 6.92 -7.68 -0.01
C MET A 158 7.68 -7.84 -1.32
N THR A 159 8.71 -8.69 -1.35
CA THR A 159 9.45 -9.00 -2.58
C THR A 159 8.53 -9.63 -3.64
N ASN A 160 7.67 -10.57 -3.25
CA ASN A 160 6.69 -11.17 -4.16
C ASN A 160 5.69 -10.13 -4.71
N SER A 161 5.26 -9.17 -3.89
CA SER A 161 4.35 -8.09 -4.31
C SER A 161 5.04 -7.14 -5.30
N ILE A 162 6.31 -6.81 -5.09
CA ILE A 162 7.11 -6.04 -6.06
C ILE A 162 7.22 -6.79 -7.38
N LEU A 163 7.55 -8.09 -7.35
CA LEU A 163 7.65 -8.89 -8.58
C LEU A 163 6.30 -8.97 -9.32
N LYS A 164 5.18 -9.06 -8.59
CA LYS A 164 3.85 -9.14 -9.19
C LYS A 164 3.40 -7.79 -9.77
N GLU A 165 3.40 -6.73 -8.96
CA GLU A 165 2.77 -5.46 -9.33
C GLU A 165 3.75 -4.46 -9.96
N GLY A 166 5.04 -4.57 -9.61
CA GLY A 166 6.09 -3.69 -10.11
C GLY A 166 6.59 -4.06 -11.51
N LEU A 167 6.65 -5.36 -11.82
CA LEU A 167 7.23 -5.86 -13.09
C LEU A 167 6.20 -6.21 -14.16
N GLN A 168 4.90 -6.27 -13.83
CA GLN A 168 3.85 -6.62 -14.81
C GLN A 168 3.71 -5.64 -16.00
N LYS A 169 4.38 -4.47 -15.96
CA LYS A 169 4.42 -3.54 -17.09
C LYS A 169 5.52 -3.83 -18.12
N GLU A 170 6.57 -4.58 -17.78
CA GLU A 170 7.65 -4.87 -18.75
C GLU A 170 7.24 -5.96 -19.77
N ASP A 171 6.41 -6.92 -19.37
CA ASP A 171 6.02 -8.04 -20.24
C ASP A 171 4.86 -7.74 -21.22
N ARG A 172 4.15 -6.62 -21.07
CA ARG A 172 3.09 -6.22 -22.03
C ARG A 172 3.61 -5.43 -23.23
N ASN A 173 4.91 -5.13 -23.28
CA ASN A 173 5.56 -4.38 -24.35
C ASN A 173 6.68 -5.17 -25.07
N ARG A 174 6.77 -6.50 -24.87
CA ARG A 174 7.58 -7.42 -25.67
C ARG A 174 6.70 -8.28 -26.55
#